data_AF-I3C605-F1
#
_entry.id   AF-I3C605-F1
#
_cell.length_a   1.000
_cell.length_b   1.000
_cell.length_c   1.000
_cell.angle_alpha   90.00
_cell.angle_beta   90.00
_cell.angle_gamma   90.00
#
_symmetry.space_group_name_H-M   'P 1'
#
loop_
_entity.id
_entity.type
_entity.pdbx_description
1 polymer ?
#
loop_
_entity_poly.entity_id
_entity_poly.type
_entity_poly.pdbx_seq_one_letter_code
_entity_poly.pdbx_strand_id
1 'polypeptide(L)'
;MRNILIIIFFLIFNLTFSQESLPFEDYHDSSNYLKIDKIDGYNNKTTESFEMFLNSDKTWNVKYFRYEADSIVCTKNIVIDTLNRLDEKLWLKILITNIQYLPDWEKIEYKLKYNTSIINLKDDIVIFSEQKVIVDGISFVIEIKTDHDKGIYNKIRYPDPSYFLPQFKSVDEIKSISDLLKIIHTNFEIF
;
A
#
# COMPACT_ATOMS: atom_id res chain seq x y z
N MET A 1 38.85 26.44 24.82
CA MET A 1 37.74 25.55 25.24
C MET A 1 36.36 26.02 24.76
N ARG A 2 36.26 26.75 23.63
CA ARG A 2 34.97 27.23 23.08
C ARG A 2 34.38 26.31 22.00
N ASN A 3 35.20 25.43 21.43
CA ASN A 3 34.81 24.55 20.31
C ASN A 3 34.39 23.13 20.77
N ILE A 4 34.56 22.79 22.05
CA ILE A 4 34.15 21.47 22.59
C ILE A 4 32.65 21.43 22.90
N LEU A 5 32.04 22.56 23.27
CA LEU A 5 30.61 22.67 23.57
C LEU A 5 29.70 22.46 22.33
N ILE A 6 30.20 22.79 21.13
CA ILE A 6 29.42 22.66 19.89
C ILE A 6 29.32 21.19 19.44
N ILE A 7 30.33 20.36 19.75
CA ILE A 7 30.34 18.94 19.38
C ILE A 7 29.36 18.15 20.27
N ILE A 8 29.22 18.54 21.54
CA ILE A 8 28.26 17.92 22.47
C ILE A 8 26.81 18.21 22.05
N PHE A 9 26.53 19.39 21.50
CA PHE A 9 25.19 19.75 21.03
C PHE A 9 24.74 18.91 19.82
N PHE A 10 25.67 18.47 18.95
CA PHE A 10 25.37 17.59 17.82
C PHE A 10 25.16 16.12 18.22
N LEU A 11 25.67 15.68 19.37
CA LEU A 11 25.48 14.32 19.87
C LEU A 11 24.11 14.12 20.53
N ILE A 12 23.55 15.16 21.16
CA ILE A 12 22.26 15.07 21.85
C ILE A 12 21.09 15.12 20.86
N PHE A 13 21.26 15.73 19.69
CA PHE A 13 20.20 15.80 18.66
C PHE A 13 19.92 14.46 17.96
N ASN A 14 20.80 13.46 18.10
CA ASN A 14 20.61 12.12 17.53
C ASN A 14 19.88 11.14 18.48
N LEU A 15 19.50 11.59 19.68
CA LEU A 15 18.95 10.69 20.72
C LEU A 15 17.42 10.73 20.88
N THR A 16 16.69 11.43 20.01
CA THR A 16 15.23 11.53 20.15
C THR A 16 14.51 11.44 18.81
N PHE A 17 14.38 10.22 18.28
CA PHE A 17 13.12 9.66 17.75
C PHE A 17 13.38 8.22 17.29
N SER A 18 13.51 7.29 18.24
CA SER A 18 13.20 5.89 17.94
C SER A 18 11.77 5.70 18.42
N GLN A 19 10.79 5.76 17.51
CA GLN A 19 9.51 5.13 17.83
C GLN A 19 9.83 3.66 18.09
N GLU A 20 9.47 3.15 19.27
CA GLU A 20 9.42 1.71 19.50
C GLU A 20 8.49 1.13 18.45
N SER A 21 9.07 0.53 17.41
CA SER A 21 8.34 -0.43 16.61
C SER A 21 7.98 -1.55 17.57
N LEU A 22 6.68 -1.76 17.76
CA LEU A 22 6.14 -2.98 18.35
C LEU A 22 6.88 -4.19 17.79
N PRO A 23 6.97 -5.31 18.53
CA PRO A 23 7.58 -6.53 18.02
C PRO A 23 6.66 -7.08 16.92
N PHE A 24 6.79 -6.54 15.72
CA PHE A 24 6.36 -7.18 14.49
C PHE A 24 7.34 -8.31 14.30
N GLU A 25 6.83 -9.53 14.44
CA GLU A 25 7.56 -10.71 14.03
C GLU A 25 7.89 -10.52 12.55
N ASP A 26 9.17 -10.58 12.22
CA ASP A 26 9.69 -10.24 10.90
C ASP A 26 9.34 -11.38 9.93
N TYR A 27 8.11 -11.36 9.39
CA TYR A 27 7.59 -12.41 8.49
C TYR A 27 8.17 -12.31 7.07
N HIS A 28 9.24 -11.52 6.86
CA HIS A 28 9.96 -11.40 5.59
C HIS A 28 10.44 -12.76 5.03
N ASP A 29 10.49 -13.81 5.86
CA ASP A 29 10.87 -15.17 5.45
C ASP A 29 9.78 -15.96 4.72
N SER A 30 8.50 -15.54 4.73
CA SER A 30 7.46 -16.26 3.98
C SER A 30 7.71 -16.17 2.46
N SER A 31 7.45 -17.26 1.73
CA SER A 31 7.57 -17.27 0.26
C SER A 31 6.41 -16.55 -0.43
N ASN A 32 5.25 -16.53 0.21
CA ASN A 32 4.04 -15.85 -0.26
C ASN A 32 3.47 -14.95 0.84
N TYR A 33 3.46 -13.65 0.59
CA TYR A 33 3.10 -12.62 1.55
C TYR A 33 2.37 -11.49 0.86
N LEU A 34 1.31 -10.99 1.49
CA LEU A 34 0.62 -9.77 1.09
C LEU A 34 0.38 -8.94 2.35
N LYS A 35 0.73 -7.66 2.29
CA LYS A 35 0.34 -6.65 3.27
C LYS A 35 -0.29 -5.46 2.59
N ILE A 36 -1.36 -4.95 3.19
CA ILE A 36 -2.08 -3.77 2.74
C ILE A 36 -2.27 -2.85 3.93
N ASP A 37 -1.61 -1.71 3.91
CA ASP A 37 -1.79 -0.64 4.89
C ASP A 37 -2.66 0.46 4.29
N LYS A 38 -3.78 0.76 4.94
CA LYS A 38 -4.61 1.94 4.67
C LYS A 38 -4.04 3.10 5.47
N ILE A 39 -3.62 4.14 4.77
CA ILE A 39 -2.98 5.33 5.34
C ILE A 39 -3.92 6.53 5.18
N ASP A 40 -4.22 7.17 6.30
CA ASP A 40 -4.77 8.52 6.33
C ASP A 40 -3.62 9.52 6.08
N GLY A 41 -3.58 10.05 4.88
CA GLY A 41 -2.68 11.06 4.35
C GLY A 41 -2.76 12.44 5.01
N TYR A 42 -3.81 12.77 5.79
CA TYR A 42 -3.77 13.99 6.61
C TYR A 42 -2.73 13.88 7.72
N ASN A 43 -2.62 12.69 8.32
CA ASN A 43 -1.71 12.42 9.44
C ASN A 43 -0.52 11.54 9.04
N ASN A 44 -0.51 11.04 7.80
CA ASN A 44 0.35 9.98 7.29
C ASN A 44 0.47 8.79 8.26
N LYS A 45 -0.66 8.44 8.89
CA LYS A 45 -0.76 7.35 9.87
C LYS A 45 -1.49 6.17 9.25
N THR A 46 -0.96 4.97 9.46
CA THR A 46 -1.69 3.74 9.17
C THR A 46 -2.92 3.66 10.08
N THR A 47 -4.09 3.57 9.48
CA THR A 47 -5.37 3.43 10.19
C THR A 47 -5.84 1.98 10.21
N GLU A 48 -5.52 1.22 9.18
CA GLU A 48 -5.84 -0.20 9.08
C GLU A 48 -4.69 -0.95 8.39
N SER A 49 -4.41 -2.17 8.83
CA SER A 49 -3.37 -3.04 8.25
C SER A 49 -3.91 -4.46 8.10
N PHE A 50 -3.83 -5.00 6.89
CA PHE A 50 -4.16 -6.37 6.57
C PHE A 50 -2.88 -7.11 6.19
N GLU A 51 -2.69 -8.31 6.73
CA GLU A 51 -1.57 -9.18 6.39
C GLU A 51 -2.08 -10.59 6.09
N MET A 52 -1.59 -11.17 5.00
CA MET A 52 -1.85 -12.56 4.62
C MET A 52 -0.53 -13.21 4.23
N PHE A 53 -0.20 -14.34 4.84
CA PHE A 53 1.07 -15.00 4.59
C PHE A 53 1.00 -16.52 4.77
N LEU A 54 1.87 -17.21 4.02
CA LEU A 54 2.01 -18.65 4.09
C LEU A 54 3.06 -19.02 5.14
N ASN A 55 2.68 -19.80 6.14
CA ASN A 55 3.57 -20.32 7.17
C ASN A 55 4.46 -21.45 6.63
N SER A 56 5.49 -21.80 7.41
CA SER A 56 6.39 -22.92 7.12
C SER A 56 5.70 -24.30 7.10
N ASP A 57 4.61 -24.45 7.86
CA ASP A 57 3.75 -25.65 7.85
C ASP A 57 2.75 -25.69 6.68
N LYS A 58 2.86 -24.72 5.75
CA LYS A 58 1.97 -24.50 4.60
C LYS A 58 0.56 -24.05 4.96
N THR A 59 0.35 -23.54 6.17
CA THR A 59 -0.93 -22.92 6.55
C THR A 59 -0.98 -21.44 6.22
N TRP A 60 -2.15 -20.93 5.82
CA TRP A 60 -2.33 -19.50 5.56
C TRP A 60 -2.79 -18.78 6.83
N ASN A 61 -2.03 -17.76 7.22
CA ASN A 61 -2.39 -16.87 8.31
C ASN A 61 -2.89 -15.54 7.76
N VAL A 62 -3.97 -15.02 8.37
CA VAL A 62 -4.53 -13.71 8.05
C VAL A 62 -4.67 -12.87 9.31
N LYS A 63 -4.11 -11.67 9.30
CA LYS A 63 -4.17 -10.72 10.41
C LYS A 63 -4.77 -9.41 9.94
N TYR A 64 -5.57 -8.79 10.80
CA TYR A 64 -6.10 -7.46 10.55
C TYR A 64 -6.00 -6.60 11.81
N PHE A 65 -5.45 -5.41 11.64
CA PHE A 65 -5.24 -4.42 12.68
C PHE A 65 -5.97 -3.13 12.31
N ARG A 66 -6.61 -2.50 13.29
CA ARG A 66 -7.16 -1.15 13.17
C ARG A 66 -6.56 -0.28 14.28
N TYR A 67 -6.12 0.92 13.91
CA TYR A 67 -5.42 1.85 14.79
C TYR A 67 -6.33 3.04 15.10
N GLU A 68 -6.57 3.30 16.38
CA GLU A 68 -7.43 4.39 16.84
C GLU A 68 -6.69 5.30 17.83
N ALA A 69 -6.70 6.60 17.53
CA ALA A 69 -6.25 7.75 18.31
C ALA A 69 -4.80 7.72 18.85
N ASP A 70 -4.41 6.74 19.68
CA ASP A 70 -3.05 6.52 20.22
C ASP A 70 -2.94 5.11 20.90
N SER A 71 -3.80 4.15 20.53
CA SER A 71 -3.80 2.79 21.08
C SER A 71 -4.07 1.74 20.00
N ILE A 72 -3.41 0.57 20.11
CA ILE A 72 -3.66 -0.56 19.22
C ILE A 72 -4.93 -1.27 19.72
N VAL A 73 -6.04 -1.10 19.01
CA VAL A 73 -7.20 -1.97 19.22
C VAL A 73 -7.07 -3.13 18.24
N CYS A 74 -6.39 -4.19 18.67
CA CYS A 74 -6.28 -5.43 17.89
C CYS A 74 -7.69 -6.04 17.74
N THR A 75 -8.34 -5.80 16.60
CA THR A 75 -9.78 -6.07 16.45
C THR A 75 -10.09 -7.44 15.82
N LYS A 76 -9.18 -8.05 15.04
CA LYS A 76 -9.48 -9.35 14.40
C LYS A 76 -8.20 -10.13 14.03
N ASN A 77 -7.90 -11.20 14.77
CA ASN A 77 -6.90 -12.19 14.37
C ASN A 77 -7.65 -13.44 13.88
N ILE A 78 -7.53 -13.78 12.60
CA ILE A 78 -8.22 -14.93 12.00
C ILE A 78 -7.16 -15.94 11.55
N VAL A 79 -6.93 -16.98 12.36
CA VAL A 79 -6.19 -18.15 11.91
C VAL A 79 -7.13 -18.99 11.04
N ILE A 80 -6.80 -19.15 9.76
CA ILE A 80 -7.61 -19.91 8.80
C ILE A 80 -6.96 -21.27 8.62
N ASP A 81 -7.69 -22.33 8.99
CA ASP A 81 -7.20 -23.69 8.86
C ASP A 81 -7.28 -24.18 7.40
N THR A 82 -6.14 -24.65 6.88
CA THR A 82 -5.93 -25.10 5.48
C THR A 82 -6.77 -26.27 5.00
N LEU A 83 -7.52 -26.93 5.89
CA LEU A 83 -8.38 -28.06 5.52
C LEU A 83 -9.52 -27.69 4.56
N ASN A 84 -9.75 -26.41 4.26
CA ASN A 84 -10.90 -25.92 3.49
C ASN A 84 -10.67 -25.54 2.01
N ARG A 85 -9.50 -25.75 1.39
CA ARG A 85 -9.23 -25.50 -0.06
C ARG A 85 -9.53 -24.06 -0.56
N LEU A 86 -9.95 -23.13 0.30
CA LEU A 86 -10.36 -21.78 -0.05
C LEU A 86 -9.14 -20.87 -0.31
N ASP A 87 -7.99 -21.27 0.24
CA ASP A 87 -6.89 -20.36 0.55
C ASP A 87 -5.93 -20.18 -0.64
N GLU A 88 -5.58 -21.28 -1.32
CA GLU A 88 -4.81 -21.22 -2.57
C GLU A 88 -5.63 -20.54 -3.68
N LYS A 89 -6.94 -20.80 -3.73
CA LYS A 89 -7.83 -20.12 -4.69
C LYS A 89 -7.91 -18.61 -4.42
N LEU A 90 -7.94 -18.19 -3.16
CA LEU A 90 -7.91 -16.78 -2.79
C LEU A 90 -6.58 -16.13 -3.19
N TRP A 91 -5.46 -16.80 -2.90
CA TRP A 91 -4.13 -16.34 -3.31
C TRP A 91 -4.03 -16.19 -4.83
N LEU A 92 -4.50 -17.18 -5.60
CA LEU A 92 -4.51 -17.09 -7.06
C LEU A 92 -5.40 -15.96 -7.58
N LYS A 93 -6.55 -15.68 -6.93
CA LYS A 93 -7.37 -14.51 -7.26
C LYS A 93 -6.62 -13.20 -7.05
N ILE A 94 -5.84 -13.10 -5.96
CA ILE A 94 -4.96 -11.95 -5.71
C ILE A 94 -3.93 -11.84 -6.84
N LEU A 95 -3.23 -12.92 -7.20
CA LEU A 95 -2.19 -12.88 -8.25
C LEU A 95 -2.72 -12.51 -9.63
N ILE A 96 -3.97 -12.87 -9.96
CA ILE A 96 -4.63 -12.49 -11.23
C ILE A 96 -4.82 -10.96 -11.34
N THR A 97 -4.81 -10.22 -10.23
CA THR A 97 -4.85 -8.74 -10.26
C THR A 97 -3.56 -8.12 -10.79
N ASN A 98 -2.47 -8.89 -10.92
CA ASN A 98 -1.14 -8.43 -11.34
C ASN A 98 -0.52 -7.37 -10.42
N ILE A 99 -0.96 -7.29 -9.16
CA ILE A 99 -0.46 -6.33 -8.16
C ILE A 99 1.07 -6.38 -8.00
N GLN A 100 1.65 -7.56 -8.12
CA GLN A 100 3.09 -7.82 -8.04
C GLN A 100 3.92 -7.18 -9.17
N TYR A 101 3.27 -6.70 -10.23
CA TYR A 101 3.93 -6.07 -11.38
C TYR A 101 3.61 -4.59 -11.51
N LEU A 102 2.72 -4.05 -10.68
CA LEU A 102 2.32 -2.67 -10.83
C LEU A 102 3.48 -1.73 -10.51
N PRO A 103 3.65 -0.65 -11.28
CA PRO A 103 4.58 0.41 -10.93
C PRO A 103 4.01 1.25 -9.76
N ASP A 104 4.83 2.10 -9.16
CA ASP A 104 4.35 3.15 -8.25
C ASP A 104 3.43 4.15 -8.96
N TRP A 105 2.54 4.78 -8.18
CA TRP A 105 1.60 5.80 -8.65
C TRP A 105 2.23 6.89 -9.53
N GLU A 106 3.38 7.42 -9.10
CA GLU A 106 4.09 8.50 -9.81
C GLU A 106 4.42 8.14 -11.26
N LYS A 107 4.63 6.85 -11.54
CA LYS A 107 4.97 6.37 -12.88
C LYS A 107 3.75 6.26 -13.79
N ILE A 108 2.53 6.26 -13.26
CA ILE A 108 1.29 6.11 -14.05
C ILE A 108 0.45 7.38 -14.06
N GLU A 109 0.79 8.38 -13.27
CA GLU A 109 0.02 9.61 -13.11
C GLU A 109 -0.27 10.31 -14.46
N TYR A 110 0.66 10.19 -15.42
CA TYR A 110 0.48 10.71 -16.77
C TYR A 110 -0.73 10.12 -17.52
N LYS A 111 -1.19 8.91 -17.16
CA LYS A 111 -2.37 8.26 -17.73
C LYS A 111 -3.68 8.86 -17.22
N LEU A 112 -3.62 9.70 -16.19
CA LEU A 112 -4.77 10.29 -15.49
C LEU A 112 -5.02 11.76 -15.89
N LYS A 113 -4.54 12.15 -17.08
CA LYS A 113 -4.77 13.47 -17.65
C LYS A 113 -6.11 13.50 -18.36
N TYR A 114 -6.98 14.44 -18.00
CA TYR A 114 -8.34 14.52 -18.56
C TYR A 114 -8.34 15.13 -19.95
N ASN A 115 -7.66 16.26 -20.10
CA ASN A 115 -7.59 17.02 -21.33
C ASN A 115 -6.15 17.43 -21.54
N THR A 116 -5.54 16.98 -22.64
CA THR A 116 -4.26 17.50 -23.10
C THR A 116 -4.51 18.23 -24.40
N SER A 117 -4.16 19.50 -24.45
CA SER A 117 -4.33 20.36 -25.61
C SER A 117 -3.05 21.14 -25.88
N ILE A 118 -2.86 21.50 -27.16
CA ILE A 118 -1.82 22.44 -27.57
C ILE A 118 -2.47 23.82 -27.59
N ILE A 119 -1.90 24.76 -26.85
CA ILE A 119 -2.37 26.13 -26.79
C ILE A 119 -1.30 27.03 -27.42
N ASN A 120 -1.70 27.87 -28.36
CA ASN A 120 -0.86 28.92 -28.89
C ASN A 120 -1.02 30.16 -28.02
N LEU A 121 0.02 30.49 -27.26
CA LEU A 121 0.19 31.80 -26.63
C LEU A 121 0.87 32.73 -27.64
N LYS A 122 0.82 34.05 -27.39
CA LYS A 122 1.28 35.07 -28.36
C LYS A 122 2.65 34.78 -28.99
N ASP A 123 3.59 34.29 -28.18
CA ASP A 123 4.98 34.05 -28.59
C ASP A 123 5.42 32.59 -28.40
N ASP A 124 4.56 31.70 -27.89
CA ASP A 124 4.92 30.32 -27.55
C ASP A 124 3.80 29.32 -27.84
N ILE A 125 4.20 28.10 -28.21
CA ILE A 125 3.30 26.95 -28.31
C ILE A 125 3.51 26.07 -27.08
N VAL A 126 2.48 25.93 -26.25
CA VAL A 126 2.58 25.19 -24.98
C VAL A 126 1.63 23.99 -24.97
N ILE A 127 2.04 22.93 -24.29
CA ILE A 127 1.16 21.79 -23.96
C ILE A 127 0.49 22.11 -22.62
N PHE A 128 -0.83 22.10 -22.63
CA PHE A 128 -1.65 22.23 -21.42
C PHE A 128 -2.29 20.89 -21.10
N SER A 129 -2.19 20.46 -19.84
CA SER A 129 -2.84 19.25 -19.36
C SER A 129 -3.63 19.56 -18.10
N GLU A 130 -4.91 19.20 -18.09
CA GLU A 130 -5.73 19.23 -16.88
C GLU A 130 -5.53 17.95 -16.07
N GLN A 131 -5.21 18.12 -14.80
CA GLN A 131 -5.08 17.04 -13.83
C GLN A 131 -6.03 17.30 -12.66
N LYS A 132 -6.83 16.30 -12.27
CA LYS A 132 -7.56 16.37 -11.00
C LYS A 132 -6.66 15.91 -9.88
N VAL A 133 -6.55 16.74 -8.86
CA VAL A 133 -5.94 16.37 -7.58
C VAL A 133 -7.09 15.95 -6.66
N ILE A 134 -7.01 14.74 -6.11
CA ILE A 134 -7.94 14.24 -5.09
C ILE A 134 -7.27 14.40 -3.73
N VAL A 135 -7.98 15.02 -2.79
CA VAL A 135 -7.48 15.45 -1.46
C VAL A 135 -8.32 14.79 -0.36
N ASP A 136 -8.79 13.57 -0.58
CA ASP A 136 -9.46 12.79 0.47
C ASP A 136 -8.48 12.35 1.57
N GLY A 137 -7.18 12.35 1.24
CA GLY A 137 -6.13 11.90 2.11
C GLY A 137 -6.19 10.40 2.37
N ILE A 138 -6.69 9.55 1.48
CA ILE A 138 -6.61 8.09 1.68
C ILE A 138 -5.67 7.48 0.66
N SER A 139 -4.72 6.68 1.14
CA SER A 139 -3.83 5.90 0.30
C SER A 139 -3.64 4.49 0.83
N PHE A 140 -3.28 3.57 -0.05
CA PHE A 140 -2.94 2.20 0.27
C PHE A 140 -1.46 1.97 -0.04
N VAL A 141 -0.72 1.45 0.92
CA VAL A 141 0.62 0.86 0.70
C VAL A 141 0.43 -0.64 0.63
N ILE A 142 0.83 -1.22 -0.50
CA ILE A 142 0.64 -2.63 -0.79
C ILE A 142 2.01 -3.25 -0.98
N GLU A 143 2.30 -4.27 -0.21
CA GLU A 143 3.53 -5.04 -0.26
C GLU A 143 3.19 -6.48 -0.57
N ILE A 144 3.79 -7.05 -1.61
CA ILE A 144 3.53 -8.41 -2.04
C ILE A 144 4.84 -9.12 -2.36
N LYS A 145 4.95 -10.36 -1.88
CA LYS A 145 6.00 -11.31 -2.22
C LYS A 145 5.34 -12.59 -2.71
N THR A 146 5.83 -13.16 -3.80
CA THR A 146 5.33 -14.44 -4.30
C THR A 146 6.41 -15.30 -4.95
N ASP A 147 6.36 -16.61 -4.70
CA ASP A 147 7.23 -17.59 -5.33
C ASP A 147 6.71 -18.10 -6.69
N HIS A 148 5.48 -17.72 -7.08
CA HIS A 148 4.82 -18.22 -8.29
C HIS A 148 5.56 -17.85 -9.59
N ASP A 149 6.36 -16.78 -9.62
CA ASP A 149 7.17 -16.40 -10.78
C ASP A 149 8.61 -16.01 -10.40
N LYS A 150 9.40 -17.00 -9.97
CA LYS A 150 10.83 -16.86 -9.62
C LYS A 150 11.13 -15.96 -8.42
N GLY A 151 10.19 -15.78 -7.51
CA GLY A 151 10.39 -14.95 -6.33
C GLY A 151 10.31 -13.47 -6.69
N ILE A 152 9.09 -12.95 -6.80
CA ILE A 152 8.82 -11.53 -7.05
C ILE A 152 8.55 -10.86 -5.72
N TYR A 153 9.10 -9.67 -5.56
CA TYR A 153 8.76 -8.74 -4.51
C TYR A 153 8.36 -7.40 -5.14
N ASN A 154 7.27 -6.83 -4.67
CA ASN A 154 6.86 -5.49 -5.06
C ASN A 154 6.27 -4.74 -3.86
N LYS A 155 6.50 -3.43 -3.83
CA LYS A 155 5.92 -2.52 -2.85
C LYS A 155 5.53 -1.24 -3.56
N ILE A 156 4.25 -0.90 -3.45
CA ILE A 156 3.67 0.23 -4.18
C ILE A 156 2.78 1.05 -3.26
N ARG A 157 2.63 2.34 -3.57
CA ARG A 157 1.68 3.23 -2.93
C ARG A 157 0.71 3.81 -3.96
N TYR A 158 -0.58 3.71 -3.67
CA TYR A 158 -1.66 4.23 -4.52
C TYR A 158 -2.66 5.03 -3.69
N PRO A 159 -3.23 6.12 -4.22
CA PRO A 159 -4.40 6.74 -3.61
C PRO A 159 -5.62 5.79 -3.72
N ASP A 160 -6.68 6.05 -2.95
CA ASP A 160 -7.90 5.24 -3.02
C ASP A 160 -8.45 5.19 -4.47
N PRO A 161 -8.50 3.99 -5.11
CA PRO A 161 -8.97 3.87 -6.48
C PRO A 161 -10.46 4.22 -6.64
N SER A 162 -11.26 4.27 -5.57
CA SER A 162 -12.69 4.59 -5.63
C SER A 162 -12.99 5.93 -6.29
N TYR A 163 -12.09 6.90 -6.16
CA TYR A 163 -12.22 8.23 -6.76
C TYR A 163 -11.80 8.28 -8.24
N PHE A 164 -10.83 7.46 -8.62
CA PHE A 164 -10.27 7.44 -9.97
C PHE A 164 -11.02 6.49 -10.90
N LEU A 165 -11.47 5.34 -10.40
CA LEU A 165 -12.07 4.28 -11.19
C LEU A 165 -13.28 4.72 -12.03
N PRO A 166 -14.23 5.56 -11.53
CA PRO A 166 -15.36 6.00 -12.34
C PRO A 166 -14.96 6.75 -13.61
N GLN A 167 -13.83 7.46 -13.55
CA GLN A 167 -13.34 8.36 -14.60
C GLN A 167 -12.26 7.70 -15.47
N PHE A 168 -11.47 6.79 -14.90
CA PHE A 168 -10.30 6.15 -15.52
C PHE A 168 -10.44 4.63 -15.59
N LYS A 169 -11.61 4.14 -16.01
CA LYS A 169 -11.92 2.70 -16.10
C LYS A 169 -10.96 1.90 -16.99
N SER A 170 -10.32 2.56 -17.94
CA SER A 170 -9.37 1.96 -18.89
C SER A 170 -7.93 1.95 -18.39
N VAL A 171 -7.64 2.50 -17.21
CA VAL A 171 -6.30 2.46 -16.62
C VAL A 171 -6.19 1.19 -15.79
N ASP A 172 -5.47 0.21 -16.34
CA ASP A 172 -5.38 -1.13 -15.78
C ASP A 172 -4.88 -1.13 -14.33
N GLU A 173 -3.93 -0.26 -13.99
CA GLU A 173 -3.39 -0.17 -12.62
C GLU A 173 -4.45 0.22 -11.59
N ILE A 174 -5.33 1.18 -11.91
CA ILE A 174 -6.44 1.59 -11.03
C ILE A 174 -7.41 0.43 -10.83
N LYS A 175 -7.70 -0.28 -11.93
CA LYS A 175 -8.59 -1.45 -11.90
C LYS A 175 -7.98 -2.59 -11.09
N SER A 176 -6.69 -2.88 -11.23
CA SER A 176 -5.98 -3.90 -10.47
C SER A 176 -6.03 -3.65 -8.97
N ILE A 177 -5.76 -2.41 -8.52
CA ILE A 177 -5.85 -2.03 -7.11
C ILE A 177 -7.29 -2.17 -6.61
N SER A 178 -8.27 -1.70 -7.39
CA SER A 178 -9.68 -1.81 -7.02
C SER A 178 -10.15 -3.27 -6.91
N ASP A 179 -9.75 -4.12 -7.86
CA ASP A 179 -10.08 -5.55 -7.87
C ASP A 179 -9.46 -6.25 -6.66
N LEU A 180 -8.20 -5.92 -6.30
CA LEU A 180 -7.56 -6.43 -5.08
C LEU A 180 -8.34 -6.03 -3.83
N LEU A 181 -8.60 -4.74 -3.62
CA LEU A 181 -9.32 -4.27 -2.44
C LEU A 181 -10.72 -4.89 -2.34
N LYS A 182 -11.40 -5.07 -3.48
CA LYS A 182 -12.69 -5.76 -3.56
C LYS A 182 -12.59 -7.24 -3.17
N ILE A 183 -11.54 -7.94 -3.58
CA ILE A 183 -11.29 -9.32 -3.15
C ILE A 183 -11.16 -9.36 -1.63
N ILE A 184 -10.35 -8.48 -1.04
CA ILE A 184 -10.15 -8.48 0.42
C ILE A 184 -11.45 -8.14 1.16
N HIS A 185 -12.15 -7.09 0.74
CA HIS A 185 -13.43 -6.69 1.32
C HIS A 185 -14.47 -7.82 1.25
N THR A 186 -14.59 -8.50 0.11
CA THR A 186 -15.59 -9.59 -0.08
C THR A 186 -15.31 -10.80 0.80
N ASN A 187 -14.04 -11.13 1.07
CA ASN A 187 -13.70 -12.33 1.85
C ASN A 187 -13.60 -12.06 3.35
N PHE A 188 -13.34 -10.83 3.78
CA PHE A 188 -13.01 -10.52 5.18
C PHE A 188 -13.86 -9.41 5.81
N GLU A 189 -14.65 -8.69 5.00
CA GLU A 189 -15.50 -7.56 5.43
C GLU A 189 -14.70 -6.43 6.11
N ILE A 190 -13.55 -6.10 5.53
CA ILE A 190 -12.64 -5.05 5.99
C ILE A 190 -12.40 -4.03 4.86
N PHE A 191 -11.79 -2.89 5.24
CA PHE A 191 -11.58 -1.69 4.43
C PHE A 191 -12.84 -0.88 4.09
#